data_AF-A0A078GGU6-F1
#
_entry.id   AF-A0A078GGU6-F1
#
_cell.length_a   1.000
_cell.length_b   1.000
_cell.length_c   1.000
_cell.angle_alpha   90.00
_cell.angle_beta   90.00
_cell.angle_gamma   90.00
#
_symmetry.space_group_name_H-M   'P 1'
#
loop_
_entity.id
_entity.type
_entity.pdbx_description
1 polymer ?
#
loop_
_entity_poly.entity_id
_entity_poly.type
_entity_poly.pdbx_seq_one_letter_code
_entity_poly.pdbx_strand_id
1 'polypeptide(L)'
;MVRLSVSAIYDEHQKAKTRKRRPFHTPLPRLARAASSVNGLSSTSSVPNHDPLVDAHRRLIGEVFFRHSQVEDMMARRDLLVQQVRASARWELMKEWLEKRVEHWDPEEEYRRHLFLSRGIDQQSGTFSLVATPRSVVGS
;
A
#
# COMPACT_ATOMS: atom_id res chain seq x y z
N MET A 1 -7.12 31.01 -21.06
CA MET A 1 -7.05 29.70 -20.38
C MET A 1 -7.96 28.74 -21.14
N VAL A 2 -7.41 27.89 -22.02
CA VAL A 2 -8.19 27.04 -22.93
C VAL A 2 -8.58 25.76 -22.19
N ARG A 3 -9.88 25.54 -21.96
CA ARG A 3 -10.41 24.29 -21.37
C ARG A 3 -10.57 23.27 -22.49
N LEU A 4 -9.78 22.20 -22.45
CA LEU A 4 -9.91 21.09 -23.39
C LEU A 4 -11.19 20.30 -23.12
N SER A 5 -11.94 20.02 -24.18
CA SER A 5 -13.16 19.21 -24.14
C SER A 5 -12.84 17.80 -23.64
N VAL A 6 -13.77 17.17 -22.91
CA VAL A 6 -13.60 15.80 -22.37
C VAL A 6 -13.23 14.79 -23.47
N SER A 7 -13.77 14.98 -24.69
CA SER A 7 -13.41 14.15 -25.85
C SER A 7 -11.96 14.31 -26.29
N ALA A 8 -11.37 15.50 -26.16
CA ALA A 8 -9.97 15.74 -26.49
C ALA A 8 -9.03 15.03 -25.50
N ILE A 9 -9.40 15.02 -24.22
CA ILE A 9 -8.67 14.31 -23.16
C ILE A 9 -8.75 12.79 -23.40
N TYR A 10 -9.93 12.29 -23.79
CA TYR A 10 -10.11 10.88 -24.08
C TYR A 10 -9.32 10.41 -25.31
N ASP A 11 -9.31 11.20 -26.39
CA ASP A 11 -8.55 10.90 -27.61
C ASP A 11 -7.03 10.90 -27.36
N GLU A 12 -6.54 11.84 -26.55
CA GLU A 12 -5.13 11.92 -26.16
C GLU A 12 -4.67 10.68 -25.36
N HIS A 13 -5.52 10.19 -24.47
CA HIS A 13 -5.23 8.98 -23.69
C HIS A 13 -5.21 7.70 -24.55
N GLN A 14 -6.05 7.64 -25.60
CA GLN A 14 -6.03 6.52 -26.55
C GLN A 14 -4.79 6.55 -27.47
N LYS A 15 -4.34 7.74 -27.88
CA LYS A 15 -3.06 7.92 -28.58
C LYS A 15 -1.86 7.50 -27.74
N ALA A 16 -1.89 7.77 -26.43
CA ALA A 16 -0.82 7.34 -25.54
C ALA A 16 -0.72 5.81 -25.42
N LYS A 17 -1.86 5.10 -25.42
CA LYS A 17 -1.90 3.63 -25.33
C LYS A 17 -1.41 2.92 -26.60
N THR A 18 -1.52 3.54 -27.77
CA THR A 18 -1.06 2.95 -29.04
C THR A 18 0.41 3.28 -29.37
N ARG A 19 1.03 4.21 -28.63
CA ARG A 19 2.46 4.51 -28.72
C ARG A 19 3.26 3.41 -28.03
N LYS A 20 3.30 2.22 -28.65
CA LYS A 20 4.27 1.17 -28.35
C LYS A 20 5.63 1.84 -28.24
N ARG A 21 6.25 1.74 -27.06
CA ARG A 21 7.63 2.19 -26.84
C ARG A 21 8.46 1.58 -27.97
N ARG A 22 8.93 2.41 -28.91
CA ARG A 22 9.99 2.03 -29.83
C ARG A 22 11.11 1.49 -28.96
N PRO A 23 11.55 0.23 -29.12
CA PRO A 23 12.86 -0.14 -28.64
C PRO A 23 13.81 0.78 -29.41
N PHE A 24 14.49 1.69 -28.71
CA PHE A 24 15.72 2.26 -29.23
C PHE A 24 16.78 1.15 -29.18
N HIS A 25 16.59 0.10 -29.98
CA HIS A 25 17.68 -0.75 -30.41
C HIS A 25 18.19 -0.12 -31.70
N THR A 26 19.07 0.85 -31.55
CA THR A 26 20.08 1.11 -32.56
C THR A 26 20.84 -0.21 -32.74
N PRO A 27 20.85 -0.83 -33.93
CA PRO A 27 21.81 -1.88 -34.19
C PRO A 27 23.17 -1.20 -34.24
N LEU A 28 24.02 -1.46 -33.24
CA LEU A 28 25.36 -0.94 -33.18
C LEU A 28 26.11 -1.37 -34.47
N PRO A 29 26.79 -0.45 -35.18
CA PRO A 29 27.42 -0.76 -36.46
C PRO A 29 28.47 -1.85 -36.32
N ARG A 30 28.41 -2.79 -37.27
CA ARG A 30 29.37 -3.86 -37.56
C ARG A 30 30.82 -3.42 -37.34
N LEU A 31 31.57 -4.18 -36.53
CA LEU A 31 33.02 -4.24 -36.58
C LEU A 31 33.43 -5.69 -36.84
N ALA A 32 33.55 -6.02 -38.11
CA ALA A 32 34.17 -7.25 -38.57
C ALA A 32 35.68 -7.13 -38.37
N ARG A 33 36.26 -7.94 -37.48
CA ARG A 33 37.66 -8.34 -37.56
C ARG A 33 37.84 -9.70 -36.92
N ALA A 34 38.07 -10.71 -37.76
CA ALA A 34 38.52 -12.02 -37.34
C ALA A 34 39.91 -11.92 -36.68
N ALA A 35 40.09 -12.63 -35.57
CA ALA A 35 41.38 -13.12 -35.11
C ALA A 35 41.14 -14.42 -34.35
N SER A 36 41.49 -15.53 -35.02
CA SER A 36 41.71 -16.82 -34.41
C SER A 36 42.87 -16.70 -33.42
N SER A 37 42.67 -17.13 -32.17
CA SER A 37 43.78 -17.46 -31.27
C SER A 37 43.35 -18.62 -30.38
N VAL A 38 43.81 -19.79 -30.81
CA VAL A 38 44.01 -20.98 -29.99
C VAL A 38 45.04 -20.61 -28.92
N ASN A 39 44.65 -20.65 -27.64
CA ASN A 39 45.41 -21.21 -26.51
C ASN A 39 44.84 -20.76 -25.16
N GLY A 40 44.72 -21.72 -24.25
CA GLY A 40 44.56 -21.45 -22.82
C GLY A 40 43.30 -22.01 -22.20
N LEU A 41 43.20 -23.34 -22.15
CA LEU A 41 42.37 -24.01 -21.15
C LEU A 41 42.85 -23.57 -19.76
N SER A 42 42.13 -22.66 -19.15
CA SER A 42 42.09 -22.52 -17.70
C SER A 42 40.69 -22.06 -17.32
N SER A 43 39.75 -23.00 -17.49
CA SER A 43 38.58 -23.06 -16.62
C SER A 43 39.10 -23.37 -15.22
N THR A 44 39.62 -22.35 -14.54
CA THR A 44 39.57 -22.34 -13.09
C THR A 44 38.09 -22.34 -12.78
N SER A 45 37.57 -23.51 -12.40
CA SER A 45 36.26 -23.56 -11.79
C SER A 45 36.35 -22.63 -10.59
N SER A 46 35.74 -21.46 -10.71
CA SER A 46 35.41 -20.64 -9.57
C SER A 46 34.38 -21.45 -8.80
N VAL A 47 34.87 -22.36 -7.95
CA VAL A 47 34.06 -23.01 -6.94
C VAL A 47 33.34 -21.86 -6.24
N PRO A 48 32.00 -21.77 -6.33
CA PRO A 48 31.30 -20.73 -5.62
C PRO A 48 31.59 -21.00 -4.15
N ASN A 49 32.36 -20.11 -3.53
CA ASN A 49 32.60 -20.12 -2.10
C ASN A 49 31.25 -19.82 -1.43
N HIS A 50 30.43 -20.85 -1.30
CA HIS A 50 29.22 -20.85 -0.52
C HIS A 50 29.63 -20.95 0.93
N ASP A 51 29.94 -19.81 1.54
CA ASP A 51 29.96 -19.72 2.99
C ASP A 51 28.53 -19.94 3.49
N PRO A 52 28.26 -21.06 4.20
CA PRO A 52 26.92 -21.38 4.67
C PRO A 52 26.33 -20.29 5.57
N LEU A 53 27.18 -19.53 6.28
CA LEU A 53 26.75 -18.42 7.13
C LEU A 53 26.24 -17.25 6.30
N VAL A 54 26.95 -16.90 5.22
CA VAL A 54 26.56 -15.81 4.31
C VAL A 54 25.25 -16.16 3.59
N ASP A 55 25.09 -17.41 3.18
CA ASP A 55 23.86 -17.87 2.54
C ASP A 55 22.67 -17.88 3.52
N ALA A 56 22.88 -18.40 4.73
CA ALA A 56 21.87 -18.38 5.79
C ALA A 56 21.44 -16.95 6.14
N HIS A 57 22.39 -16.03 6.27
CA HIS A 57 22.12 -14.61 6.53
C HIS A 57 21.30 -13.97 5.40
N ARG A 58 21.70 -14.20 4.14
CA ARG A 58 20.98 -13.69 2.97
C ARG A 58 19.55 -14.23 2.91
N ARG A 59 19.35 -15.53 3.19
CA ARG A 59 18.03 -16.16 3.23
C ARG A 59 17.15 -15.60 4.33
N LEU A 60 17.71 -15.40 5.53
CA LEU A 60 16.98 -14.86 6.67
C LEU A 60 16.53 -13.41 6.41
N ILE A 61 17.39 -12.59 5.81
CA ILE A 61 17.02 -11.24 5.37
C ILE A 61 15.86 -11.29 4.38
N GLY A 62 15.95 -12.15 3.36
CA GLY A 62 14.86 -12.31 2.38
C GLY A 62 13.53 -12.70 3.01
N GLU A 63 13.54 -13.61 3.98
CA GLU A 63 12.34 -14.05 4.68
C GLU A 63 11.71 -12.93 5.53
N VAL A 64 12.51 -12.16 6.27
CA VAL A 64 12.01 -11.04 7.07
C VAL A 64 11.32 -10.00 6.18
N PHE A 65 11.94 -9.65 5.05
CA PHE A 65 11.33 -8.75 4.08
C PHE A 65 10.04 -9.32 3.49
N PHE A 66 10.04 -10.60 3.08
CA PHE A 66 8.85 -11.24 2.55
C PHE A 66 7.68 -11.22 3.54
N ARG A 67 7.96 -11.53 4.81
CA ARG A 67 6.96 -11.49 5.88
C ARG A 67 6.43 -10.08 6.14
N HIS A 68 7.32 -9.08 6.17
CA HIS A 68 6.92 -7.69 6.32
C HIS A 68 5.98 -7.27 5.21
N SER A 69 6.36 -7.51 3.95
CA SER A 69 5.53 -7.19 2.78
C SER A 69 4.17 -7.89 2.82
N GLN A 70 4.10 -9.12 3.33
CA GLN A 70 2.83 -9.84 3.48
C GLN A 70 1.92 -9.18 4.52
N VAL A 71 2.47 -8.79 5.67
CA VAL A 71 1.70 -8.10 6.71
C VAL A 71 1.21 -6.75 6.21
N GLU A 72 2.04 -6.00 5.47
CA GLU A 72 1.64 -4.76 4.81
C GLU A 72 0.49 -4.97 3.81
N ASP A 73 0.56 -5.99 2.95
CA ASP A 73 -0.52 -6.30 2.00
C ASP A 73 -1.83 -6.65 2.72
N MET A 74 -1.75 -7.42 3.82
CA MET A 74 -2.92 -7.75 4.63
C MET A 74 -3.55 -6.50 5.28
N MET A 75 -2.71 -5.58 5.79
CA MET A 75 -3.20 -4.31 6.33
C MET A 75 -3.84 -3.44 5.22
N ALA A 76 -3.21 -3.35 4.05
CA ALA A 76 -3.75 -2.61 2.92
C ALA A 76 -5.11 -3.17 2.46
N ARG A 77 -5.28 -4.50 2.43
CA ARG A 77 -6.56 -5.16 2.14
C ARG A 77 -7.62 -4.87 3.19
N ARG A 78 -7.25 -4.90 4.47
CA ARG A 78 -8.16 -4.54 5.57
C ARG A 78 -8.63 -3.09 5.40
N ASP A 79 -7.71 -2.18 5.16
CA ASP A 79 -8.02 -0.76 5.00
C ASP A 79 -8.93 -0.53 3.78
N LEU A 80 -8.67 -1.24 2.67
CA LEU A 80 -9.54 -1.23 1.51
C LEU A 80 -10.97 -1.71 1.85
N LEU A 81 -11.10 -2.80 2.59
CA LEU A 81 -12.41 -3.31 3.04
C LEU A 81 -13.12 -2.31 3.97
N VAL A 82 -12.40 -1.67 4.88
CA VAL A 82 -12.96 -0.63 5.76
C VAL A 82 -13.47 0.55 4.93
N GLN A 83 -12.70 0.99 3.93
CA GLN A 83 -13.13 2.04 3.01
C GLN A 83 -14.35 1.62 2.19
N GLN A 84 -14.39 0.38 1.72
CA GLN A 84 -15.54 -0.15 0.99
C GLN A 84 -16.80 -0.18 1.85
N VAL A 85 -16.73 -0.70 3.07
CA VAL A 85 -17.87 -0.74 4.00
C VAL A 85 -18.35 0.69 4.33
N ARG A 86 -17.42 1.61 4.58
CA ARG A 86 -17.72 3.04 4.79
C ARG A 86 -18.41 3.66 3.57
N ALA A 87 -17.92 3.39 2.37
CA ALA A 87 -18.51 3.89 1.14
C ALA A 87 -19.92 3.31 0.90
N SER A 88 -20.11 2.01 1.13
CA SER A 88 -21.43 1.37 1.04
C SER A 88 -22.42 1.96 2.04
N ALA A 89 -22.02 2.14 3.31
CA ALA A 89 -22.87 2.76 4.32
C ALA A 89 -23.25 4.20 3.95
N ARG A 90 -22.30 4.99 3.43
CA ARG A 90 -22.58 6.34 2.93
C ARG A 90 -23.56 6.32 1.75
N TRP A 91 -23.45 5.34 0.85
CA TRP A 91 -24.38 5.19 -0.27
C TRP A 91 -25.80 4.83 0.16
N GLU A 92 -25.96 3.92 1.12
CA GLU A 92 -27.29 3.58 1.68
C GLU A 92 -27.96 4.80 2.31
N LEU A 93 -27.21 5.59 3.10
CA LEU A 93 -27.73 6.85 3.68
C LEU A 93 -28.12 7.87 2.59
N MET A 94 -27.33 7.97 1.52
CA MET A 94 -27.64 8.88 0.41
C MET A 94 -28.93 8.47 -0.32
N LYS A 95 -29.14 7.17 -0.50
CA LYS A 95 -30.39 6.65 -1.09
C LYS A 95 -31.60 6.95 -0.21
N GLU A 96 -31.51 6.69 1.10
CA GLU A 96 -32.60 7.00 2.03
C GLU A 96 -32.94 8.51 2.02
N TRP A 97 -31.93 9.37 1.94
CA TRP A 97 -32.15 10.81 1.82
C TRP A 97 -32.91 11.18 0.53
N LEU A 98 -32.48 10.62 -0.61
CA LEU A 98 -33.11 10.89 -1.90
C LEU A 98 -34.58 10.47 -1.91
N GLU A 99 -34.89 9.36 -1.25
CA GLU A 99 -36.24 8.83 -1.10
C GLU A 99 -37.09 9.64 -0.12
N LYS A 100 -36.52 10.11 1.00
CA LYS A 100 -37.27 10.76 2.10
C LYS A 100 -37.31 12.29 2.04
N ARG A 101 -36.58 12.94 1.14
CA ARG A 101 -36.56 14.42 0.96
C ARG A 101 -36.51 15.20 2.27
N VAL A 102 -35.60 14.84 3.17
CA VAL A 102 -35.43 15.53 4.45
C VAL A 102 -34.80 16.90 4.21
N GLU A 103 -35.50 17.96 4.59
CA GLU A 103 -35.16 19.35 4.23
C GLU A 103 -33.88 19.89 4.89
N HIS A 104 -33.31 19.21 5.90
CA HIS A 104 -32.17 19.72 6.69
C HIS A 104 -31.18 18.62 7.13
N TRP A 105 -30.62 17.87 6.19
CA TRP A 105 -29.69 16.77 6.49
C TRP A 105 -28.21 17.12 6.20
N ASP A 106 -27.32 16.95 7.18
CA ASP A 106 -25.85 16.95 6.99
C ASP A 106 -25.29 15.51 6.96
N PRO A 107 -24.82 15.02 5.80
CA PRO A 107 -24.30 13.66 5.66
C PRO A 107 -23.08 13.36 6.54
N GLU A 108 -22.25 14.35 6.86
CA GLU A 108 -21.01 14.14 7.61
C GLU A 108 -21.28 13.93 9.10
N GLU A 109 -22.27 14.66 9.66
CA GLU A 109 -22.71 14.49 11.05
C GLU A 109 -23.43 13.15 11.26
N GLU A 110 -24.34 12.77 10.37
CA GLU A 110 -25.04 11.49 10.56
C GLU A 110 -24.12 10.29 10.33
N TYR A 111 -23.19 10.40 9.38
CA TYR A 111 -22.12 9.42 9.21
C TYR A 111 -21.25 9.29 10.47
N ARG A 112 -20.93 10.42 11.12
CA ARG A 112 -20.23 10.43 12.42
C ARG A 112 -21.06 9.77 13.52
N ARG A 113 -22.37 10.00 13.59
CA ARG A 113 -23.28 9.34 14.55
C ARG A 113 -23.33 7.83 14.34
N HIS A 114 -23.45 7.35 13.10
CA HIS A 114 -23.41 5.92 12.78
C HIS A 114 -22.05 5.27 13.11
N LEU A 115 -20.95 5.97 12.85
CA LEU A 115 -19.62 5.53 13.29
C LEU A 115 -19.51 5.47 14.82
N PHE A 116 -20.11 6.42 15.53
CA PHE A 116 -20.13 6.43 17.00
C PHE A 116 -20.90 5.23 17.58
N LEU A 117 -22.06 4.92 17.00
CA LEU A 117 -22.89 3.78 17.41
C LEU A 117 -22.22 2.42 17.09
N SER A 118 -21.41 2.35 16.03
CA SER A 118 -20.66 1.14 15.66
C SER A 118 -19.29 0.99 16.37
N ARG A 119 -18.73 2.08 16.91
CA ARG A 119 -17.45 2.11 17.65
C ARG A 119 -17.60 2.04 19.19
N GLY A 120 -18.81 2.25 19.71
CA GLY A 120 -19.07 2.54 21.13
C GLY A 120 -18.93 1.41 22.15
N ILE A 121 -18.37 0.24 21.81
CA ILE A 121 -18.27 -0.89 22.76
C ILE A 121 -16.85 -1.06 23.35
N ASP A 122 -15.82 -0.45 22.74
CA ASP A 122 -14.42 -0.73 23.12
C ASP A 122 -13.81 0.22 24.16
N GLN A 123 -14.57 1.17 24.72
CA GLN A 123 -14.01 2.24 25.57
C GLN A 123 -14.30 2.12 27.08
N GLN A 124 -14.94 1.04 27.54
CA GLN A 124 -15.27 0.83 28.96
C GLN A 124 -14.40 -0.21 29.70
N SER A 125 -13.35 -0.77 29.08
CA SER A 125 -12.45 -1.71 29.78
C SER A 125 -11.11 -1.05 30.09
N GLY A 126 -11.09 -0.17 31.10
CA GLY A 126 -9.85 0.50 31.51
C GLY A 126 -9.95 1.33 32.78
N THR A 127 -11.10 1.40 33.45
CA THR A 127 -11.22 2.08 34.74
C THR A 127 -10.77 1.15 35.87
N PHE A 128 -9.46 0.91 35.96
CA PHE A 128 -8.89 0.39 37.20
C PHE A 128 -8.80 1.53 38.22
N SER A 129 -9.80 1.53 39.11
CA SER A 129 -9.73 1.90 40.53
C SER A 129 -8.89 3.13 40.91
N LEU A 130 -9.55 4.27 40.97
CA LEU A 130 -9.08 5.43 41.72
C LEU A 130 -9.35 5.16 43.21
N VAL A 131 -8.40 4.51 43.90
CA VAL A 131 -8.49 4.24 45.35
C VAL A 131 -7.25 4.74 46.08
N ALA A 132 -7.53 5.72 46.94
CA ALA A 132 -6.81 6.17 48.14
C ALA A 132 -5.45 6.87 48.01
N THR A 133 -5.49 8.20 48.00
CA THR A 133 -4.41 9.08 48.44
C THR A 133 -4.14 8.87 49.95
N PRO A 134 -2.93 8.52 50.40
CA PRO A 134 -2.61 8.57 51.82
C PRO A 134 -2.30 10.02 52.22
N ARG A 135 -3.19 10.63 53.00
CA ARG A 135 -2.88 11.84 53.76
C ARG A 135 -1.84 11.49 54.82
N SER A 136 -0.63 12.03 54.67
CA SER A 136 0.37 12.07 55.75
C SER A 136 -0.07 13.12 56.77
N VAL A 137 -0.36 12.68 57.99
CA VAL A 137 -0.63 13.50 59.17
C VAL A 137 0.66 13.68 59.95
N VAL A 138 0.88 14.93 60.36
CA VAL A 138 1.90 15.48 61.25
C VAL A 138 2.04 14.70 62.57
N GLY A 139 3.28 14.59 63.09
CA GLY A 139 3.50 14.40 64.52
C GLY A 139 4.91 13.98 64.94
N SER A 140 5.76 14.95 65.30
CA SER A 140 6.45 15.07 66.60
C SER A 140 7.36 16.30 66.60
#